data_AF-A0A383A550-F1
#
_entry.id   AF-A0A383A550-F1
#
_cell.length_a   1.000
_cell.length_b   1.000
_cell.length_c   1.000
_cell.angle_alpha   90.00
_cell.angle_beta   90.00
_cell.angle_gamma   90.00
#
_symmetry.space_group_name_H-M   'P 1'
#
loop_
_entity.id
_entity.type
_entity.pdbx_description
1 polymer ?
#
loop_
_entity_poly.entity_id
_entity_poly.type
_entity_poly.pdbx_seq_one_letter_code
_entity_poly.pdbx_strand_id
1 'polypeptide(L)'
;MLIKHKFFLFFFITLFSAGSQSVILNKEEAAKADLTTLQDEIELFKSISMGIALSIAHCEGNDSCALPMEEREVQQLIDTLEARIDSLAVRQTEIDDIIGFNKVLSAYINERDNYSIYIERIRSLVISFGNRRNLPQLGDDPDFPVETAINEELLGYLNELSLFEDEELKDDEDLGDTEDLPKIEDINKSP
;
A
#
# COMPACT_ATOMS: atom_id res chain seq x y z
N MET A 1 -26.66 4.11 50.14
CA MET A 1 -26.56 5.36 49.36
C MET A 1 -25.32 5.38 48.45
N LEU A 2 -24.94 4.24 47.83
CA LEU A 2 -23.73 4.10 47.00
C LEU A 2 -24.02 3.63 45.56
N ILE A 3 -25.23 3.14 45.30
CA ILE A 3 -25.65 2.61 43.99
C ILE A 3 -26.07 3.73 43.03
N LYS A 4 -26.60 4.85 43.55
CA LYS A 4 -27.04 5.99 42.73
C LYS A 4 -25.87 6.75 42.08
N HIS A 5 -24.69 6.75 42.69
CA HIS A 5 -23.50 7.41 42.12
C HIS A 5 -22.84 6.59 41.00
N LYS A 6 -22.97 5.25 41.02
CA LYS A 6 -22.44 4.38 39.95
C LYS A 6 -23.17 4.59 38.62
N PHE A 7 -24.49 4.76 38.67
CA PHE A 7 -25.30 5.06 37.48
C PHE A 7 -25.01 6.46 36.92
N PHE A 8 -24.79 7.44 37.80
CA PHE A 8 -24.48 8.81 37.39
C PHE A 8 -23.10 8.92 36.72
N LEU A 9 -22.11 8.14 37.19
CA LEU A 9 -20.78 8.10 36.61
C LEU A 9 -20.76 7.37 35.26
N PHE A 10 -21.59 6.35 35.07
CA PHE A 10 -21.76 5.67 33.78
C PHE A 10 -22.37 6.58 32.71
N PHE A 11 -23.33 7.42 33.11
CA PHE A 11 -23.97 8.40 32.21
C PHE A 11 -23.02 9.53 31.79
N PHE A 12 -22.12 9.95 32.69
CA PHE A 12 -21.09 10.95 32.38
C PHE A 12 -20.02 10.43 31.41
N ILE A 13 -19.67 9.14 31.47
CA ILE A 13 -18.71 8.52 30.54
C ILE A 13 -19.31 8.40 29.13
N THR A 14 -20.61 8.13 29.00
CA THR A 14 -21.28 8.07 27.68
C THR A 14 -21.47 9.44 27.02
N LEU A 15 -21.57 10.52 27.81
CA LEU A 15 -21.74 11.89 27.30
C LEU A 15 -20.42 12.55 26.85
N PHE A 16 -19.27 12.05 27.30
CA PHE A 16 -17.96 12.54 26.86
C PHE A 16 -17.48 11.90 25.55
N SER A 17 -18.24 10.97 24.98
CA SER A 17 -18.03 10.49 23.62
C SER A 17 -18.68 11.44 22.60
N ALA A 18 -18.37 12.74 22.72
CA ALA A 18 -18.37 13.62 21.57
C ALA A 18 -17.16 13.18 20.73
N GLY A 19 -17.34 12.07 20.01
CA GLY A 19 -16.36 11.65 19.02
C GLY A 19 -16.16 12.84 18.09
N SER A 20 -14.92 13.29 17.95
CA SER A 20 -14.50 14.07 16.79
C SER A 20 -15.09 13.35 15.60
N GLN A 21 -16.08 13.95 14.95
CA GLN A 21 -16.55 13.44 13.68
C GLN A 21 -15.39 13.69 12.73
N SER A 22 -14.48 12.71 12.61
CA SER A 22 -13.47 12.74 11.57
C SER A 22 -14.24 12.65 10.26
N VAL A 23 -14.15 13.72 9.50
CA VAL A 23 -14.82 13.89 8.21
C VAL A 23 -13.73 14.11 7.20
N ILE A 24 -13.86 13.46 6.04
CA ILE A 24 -13.02 13.79 4.89
C ILE A 24 -13.37 15.22 4.50
N LEU A 25 -12.40 16.12 4.67
CA LEU A 25 -12.58 17.54 4.47
C LEU A 25 -12.87 17.80 3.00
N ASN A 26 -13.75 18.76 2.71
CA ASN A 26 -13.87 19.23 1.33
C ASN A 26 -12.62 20.03 0.92
N LYS A 27 -12.50 20.33 -0.38
CA LYS A 27 -11.32 21.03 -0.94
C LYS A 27 -11.07 22.39 -0.28
N GLU A 28 -12.11 23.14 0.03
CA GLU A 28 -12.02 24.48 0.59
C GLU A 28 -11.67 24.45 2.09
N GLU A 29 -12.25 23.52 2.83
CA GLU A 29 -11.97 23.27 4.25
C GLU A 29 -10.51 22.90 4.46
N ALA A 30 -10.02 21.95 3.69
CA ALA A 30 -8.63 21.50 3.82
C ALA A 30 -7.60 22.53 3.39
N ALA A 31 -7.93 23.41 2.44
CA ALA A 31 -7.07 24.51 2.04
C ALA A 31 -6.83 25.50 3.19
N LYS A 32 -7.74 25.57 4.17
CA LYS A 32 -7.64 26.46 5.35
C LYS A 32 -7.43 25.70 6.65
N ALA A 33 -7.46 24.38 6.61
CA ALA A 33 -7.30 23.54 7.79
C ALA A 33 -5.93 23.74 8.44
N ASP A 34 -5.94 23.70 9.77
CA ASP A 34 -4.73 23.65 10.57
C ASP A 34 -4.11 22.24 10.55
N LEU A 35 -2.89 22.12 11.04
CA LEU A 35 -2.16 20.86 11.03
C LEU A 35 -2.87 19.76 11.84
N THR A 36 -3.56 20.12 12.92
CA THR A 36 -4.31 19.17 13.76
C THR A 36 -5.50 18.58 13.02
N THR A 37 -6.29 19.39 12.33
CA THR A 37 -7.43 18.91 11.54
C THR A 37 -6.96 18.02 10.38
N LEU A 38 -5.84 18.38 9.74
CA LEU A 38 -5.24 17.55 8.70
C LEU A 38 -4.73 16.21 9.24
N GLN A 39 -4.22 16.17 10.47
CA GLN A 39 -3.81 14.93 11.15
C GLN A 39 -5.01 14.05 11.47
N ASP A 40 -6.11 14.63 11.94
CA ASP A 40 -7.34 13.90 12.22
C ASP A 40 -7.93 13.27 10.94
N GLU A 41 -7.87 13.98 9.81
CA GLU A 41 -8.26 13.45 8.50
C GLU A 41 -7.34 12.29 8.06
N ILE A 42 -6.02 12.38 8.31
CA ILE A 42 -5.07 11.28 8.03
C ILE A 42 -5.42 10.03 8.85
N GLU A 43 -5.75 10.17 10.14
CA GLU A 43 -6.12 9.04 10.97
C GLU A 43 -7.41 8.35 10.48
N LEU A 44 -8.35 9.12 9.91
CA LEU A 44 -9.50 8.56 9.21
C LEU A 44 -9.08 7.75 7.98
N PHE A 45 -8.22 8.30 7.12
CA PHE A 45 -7.70 7.57 5.95
C PHE A 45 -6.96 6.29 6.35
N LYS A 46 -6.18 6.29 7.43
CA LYS A 46 -5.54 5.08 7.97
C LYS A 46 -6.56 4.05 8.44
N SER A 47 -7.62 4.49 9.12
CA SER A 47 -8.67 3.58 9.57
C SER A 47 -9.39 2.92 8.40
N ILE A 48 -9.65 3.67 7.33
CA ILE A 48 -10.24 3.13 6.09
C ILE A 48 -9.24 2.17 5.44
N SER A 49 -7.97 2.56 5.31
CA SER A 49 -6.85 1.76 4.76
C SER A 49 -6.77 0.38 5.43
N MET A 50 -6.82 0.37 6.77
CA MET A 50 -6.87 -0.86 7.56
C MET A 50 -8.11 -1.72 7.21
N GLY A 51 -9.30 -1.12 7.14
CA GLY A 51 -10.53 -1.84 6.77
C GLY A 51 -10.48 -2.47 5.38
N ILE A 52 -9.88 -1.78 4.41
CA ILE A 52 -9.64 -2.29 3.06
C ILE A 52 -8.67 -3.48 3.11
N ALA A 53 -7.53 -3.32 3.79
CA ALA A 53 -6.53 -4.38 3.92
C ALA A 53 -7.12 -5.66 4.55
N LEU A 54 -7.95 -5.51 5.60
CA LEU A 54 -8.68 -6.60 6.23
C LEU A 54 -9.66 -7.29 5.27
N SER A 55 -10.39 -6.49 4.48
CA SER A 55 -11.36 -7.01 3.50
C SER A 55 -10.66 -7.80 2.38
N ILE A 56 -9.53 -7.30 1.89
CA ILE A 56 -8.68 -8.00 0.91
C ILE A 56 -8.15 -9.30 1.50
N ALA A 57 -7.54 -9.24 2.70
CA ALA A 57 -6.99 -10.41 3.38
C ALA A 57 -8.04 -11.49 3.66
N HIS A 58 -9.29 -11.09 3.95
CA HIS A 58 -10.39 -12.03 4.12
C HIS A 58 -10.73 -12.81 2.84
N CYS A 59 -10.52 -12.18 1.67
CA CYS A 59 -10.79 -12.79 0.38
C CYS A 59 -9.59 -13.52 -0.23
N GLU A 60 -8.39 -13.37 0.33
CA GLU A 60 -7.21 -14.11 -0.13
C GLU A 60 -7.41 -15.63 0.08
N GLY A 61 -7.36 -16.38 -1.02
CA GLY A 61 -7.51 -17.84 -1.00
C GLY A 61 -8.96 -18.35 -0.90
N ASN A 62 -9.95 -17.47 -0.83
CA ASN A 62 -11.37 -17.85 -0.86
C ASN A 62 -12.03 -17.43 -2.18
N ASP A 63 -12.24 -18.40 -3.07
CA ASP A 63 -12.75 -18.20 -4.44
C ASP A 63 -14.23 -17.77 -4.50
N SER A 64 -14.94 -17.92 -3.38
CA SER A 64 -16.34 -17.53 -3.23
C SER A 64 -16.50 -16.21 -2.47
N CYS A 65 -15.39 -15.53 -2.15
CA CYS A 65 -15.44 -14.26 -1.45
C CYS A 65 -15.99 -13.15 -2.34
N ALA A 66 -16.81 -12.29 -1.77
CA ALA A 66 -17.23 -11.04 -2.39
C ALA A 66 -16.58 -9.90 -1.61
N LEU A 67 -15.74 -9.11 -2.29
CA LEU A 67 -15.20 -7.90 -1.70
C LEU A 67 -16.36 -6.93 -1.43
N PRO A 68 -16.40 -6.28 -0.25
CA PRO A 68 -17.49 -5.36 0.13
C PRO A 68 -17.41 -4.00 -0.57
N MET A 69 -16.47 -3.84 -1.50
CA MET A 69 -16.02 -2.58 -2.06
C MET A 69 -15.59 -2.77 -3.52
N GLU A 70 -15.86 -1.77 -4.35
CA GLU A 70 -15.46 -1.74 -5.75
C GLU A 70 -14.10 -1.05 -5.93
N GLU A 71 -13.37 -1.43 -6.99
CA GLU A 71 -12.12 -0.76 -7.39
C GLU A 71 -12.32 0.76 -7.55
N ARG A 72 -13.46 1.19 -8.12
CA ARG A 72 -13.78 2.61 -8.32
C ARG A 72 -13.89 3.37 -7.00
N GLU A 73 -14.39 2.75 -5.93
CA GLU A 73 -14.51 3.41 -4.63
C GLU A 73 -13.14 3.69 -4.03
N VAL A 74 -12.20 2.75 -4.18
CA VAL A 74 -10.80 2.96 -3.77
C VAL A 74 -10.13 4.02 -4.63
N GLN A 75 -10.42 4.05 -5.93
CA GLN A 75 -9.88 5.07 -6.83
C GLN A 75 -10.36 6.48 -6.42
N GLN A 76 -11.61 6.65 -6.02
CA GLN A 76 -12.11 7.94 -5.53
C GLN A 76 -11.36 8.43 -4.27
N LEU A 77 -10.94 7.50 -3.41
CA LEU A 77 -10.14 7.83 -2.23
C LEU A 77 -8.72 8.27 -2.63
N ILE A 78 -8.12 7.62 -3.63
CA ILE A 78 -6.83 8.04 -4.21
C ILE A 78 -6.94 9.44 -4.81
N ASP A 79 -7.96 9.70 -5.64
CA ASP A 79 -8.17 11.00 -6.27
C ASP A 79 -8.33 12.12 -5.21
N THR A 80 -8.98 11.80 -4.09
CA THR A 80 -9.13 12.72 -2.95
C THR A 80 -7.78 13.00 -2.27
N LEU A 81 -6.97 11.97 -2.05
CA LEU A 81 -5.62 12.09 -1.47
C LEU A 81 -4.68 12.89 -2.38
N GLU A 82 -4.72 12.65 -3.69
CA GLU A 82 -3.92 13.40 -4.68
C GLU A 82 -4.29 14.89 -4.69
N ALA A 83 -5.60 15.20 -4.77
CA ALA A 83 -6.07 16.58 -4.69
C ALA A 83 -5.64 17.27 -3.38
N ARG A 84 -5.57 16.52 -2.27
CA ARG A 84 -5.07 17.02 -0.99
C ARG A 84 -3.57 17.28 -1.03
N ILE A 85 -2.77 16.34 -1.53
CA ILE A 85 -1.32 16.47 -1.67
C ILE A 85 -0.97 17.70 -2.52
N ASP A 86 -1.62 17.88 -3.66
CA ASP A 86 -1.42 19.02 -4.54
C ASP A 86 -1.75 20.34 -3.84
N SER A 87 -2.90 20.39 -3.14
CA SER A 87 -3.31 21.58 -2.39
C SER A 87 -2.35 21.92 -1.25
N LEU A 88 -1.78 20.92 -0.59
CA LEU A 88 -0.82 21.12 0.49
C LEU A 88 0.53 21.57 -0.08
N ALA A 89 1.02 20.95 -1.16
CA ALA A 89 2.29 21.33 -1.78
C ALA A 89 2.36 22.82 -2.13
N VAL A 90 1.25 23.42 -2.59
CA VAL A 90 1.18 24.86 -2.89
C VAL A 90 1.28 25.74 -1.63
N ARG A 91 0.77 25.27 -0.49
CA ARG A 91 0.74 26.02 0.79
C ARG A 91 2.07 25.97 1.56
N GLN A 92 3.05 25.19 1.12
CA GLN A 92 4.28 24.93 1.87
C GLN A 92 5.06 26.22 2.23
N THR A 93 4.91 27.29 1.44
CA THR A 93 5.57 28.59 1.65
C THR A 93 4.91 29.46 2.72
N GLU A 94 3.69 29.13 3.17
CA GLU A 94 2.89 29.93 4.11
C GLU A 94 2.90 29.36 5.54
N ILE A 95 3.65 28.27 5.78
CA ILE A 95 3.59 27.49 7.01
C ILE A 95 4.78 27.78 7.93
N ASP A 96 4.48 28.12 9.19
CA ASP A 96 5.49 28.34 10.23
C ASP A 96 6.13 27.03 10.74
N ASP A 97 5.33 25.96 10.94
CA ASP A 97 5.79 24.63 11.36
C ASP A 97 6.04 23.70 10.15
N ILE A 98 7.17 23.92 9.48
CA ILE A 98 7.58 23.15 8.30
C ILE A 98 7.76 21.65 8.64
N ILE A 99 8.21 21.32 9.85
CA ILE A 99 8.47 19.91 10.24
C ILE A 99 7.15 19.17 10.40
N GLY A 100 6.20 19.73 11.17
CA GLY A 100 4.88 19.16 11.34
C GLY A 100 4.12 19.06 10.01
N PHE A 101 4.25 20.07 9.16
CA PHE A 101 3.67 20.07 7.83
C PHE A 101 4.22 18.97 6.92
N ASN A 102 5.53 18.82 6.84
CA ASN A 102 6.14 17.77 6.03
C ASN A 102 5.73 16.39 6.53
N LYS A 103 5.60 16.18 7.84
CA LYS A 103 5.08 14.93 8.41
C LYS A 103 3.65 14.63 7.94
N VAL A 104 2.78 15.64 7.93
CA VAL A 104 1.40 15.53 7.44
C VAL A 104 1.37 15.22 5.95
N LEU A 105 2.13 15.96 5.14
CA LEU A 105 2.23 15.74 3.70
C LEU A 105 2.73 14.33 3.37
N SER A 106 3.80 13.88 4.03
CA SER A 106 4.33 12.53 3.85
C SER A 106 3.33 11.45 4.26
N ALA A 107 2.50 11.69 5.27
CA ALA A 107 1.45 10.75 5.67
C ALA A 107 0.35 10.64 4.61
N TYR A 108 -0.07 11.75 3.98
CA TYR A 108 -1.01 11.70 2.85
C TYR A 108 -0.45 10.92 1.66
N ILE A 109 0.83 11.14 1.33
CA ILE A 109 1.53 10.41 0.26
C ILE A 109 1.55 8.90 0.57
N ASN A 110 1.91 8.53 1.79
CA ASN A 110 1.96 7.15 2.22
C ASN A 110 0.59 6.45 2.11
N GLU A 111 -0.50 7.13 2.52
CA GLU A 111 -1.83 6.56 2.33
C GLU A 111 -2.18 6.44 0.85
N ARG A 112 -1.92 7.44 0.00
CA ARG A 112 -2.17 7.32 -1.45
C ARG A 112 -1.49 6.09 -2.04
N ASP A 113 -0.25 5.83 -1.65
CA ASP A 113 0.54 4.68 -2.11
C ASP A 113 -0.05 3.35 -1.60
N ASN A 114 -0.48 3.28 -0.34
CA ASN A 114 -1.17 2.10 0.21
C ASN A 114 -2.45 1.77 -0.57
N TYR A 115 -3.26 2.78 -0.87
CA TYR A 115 -4.51 2.58 -1.61
C TYR A 115 -4.26 2.16 -3.05
N SER A 116 -3.18 2.66 -3.66
CA SER A 116 -2.74 2.25 -5.00
C SER A 116 -2.34 0.78 -5.03
N ILE A 117 -1.66 0.29 -3.98
CA ILE A 117 -1.38 -1.14 -3.80
C ILE A 117 -2.69 -1.94 -3.65
N TYR A 118 -3.68 -1.43 -2.92
CA TYR A 118 -4.96 -2.11 -2.76
C TYR A 118 -5.72 -2.26 -4.07
N ILE A 119 -5.68 -1.28 -4.98
CA ILE A 119 -6.25 -1.40 -6.33
C ILE A 119 -5.66 -2.61 -7.06
N GLU A 120 -4.34 -2.75 -7.08
CA GLU A 120 -3.67 -3.87 -7.75
C GLU A 120 -4.04 -5.21 -7.14
N ARG A 121 -4.16 -5.27 -5.80
CA ARG A 121 -4.59 -6.49 -5.10
C ARG A 121 -6.05 -6.84 -5.39
N ILE A 122 -6.94 -5.86 -5.44
CA ILE A 122 -8.36 -6.05 -5.81
C ILE A 122 -8.45 -6.60 -7.25
N ARG A 123 -7.73 -6.00 -8.19
CA ARG A 123 -7.67 -6.48 -9.59
C ARG A 123 -7.19 -7.93 -9.67
N SER A 124 -6.12 -8.26 -8.95
CA SER A 124 -5.59 -9.63 -8.89
C SER A 124 -6.61 -10.64 -8.36
N LEU A 125 -7.33 -10.30 -7.28
CA LEU A 125 -8.39 -11.14 -6.72
C LEU A 125 -9.54 -11.34 -7.72
N VAL A 126 -10.00 -10.28 -8.38
CA VAL A 126 -11.08 -10.35 -9.38
C VAL A 126 -10.69 -11.25 -10.55
N ILE A 127 -9.46 -11.15 -11.06
CA ILE A 127 -8.94 -12.02 -12.13
C ILE A 127 -8.87 -13.48 -11.65
N SER A 128 -8.36 -13.72 -10.44
CA SER A 128 -8.27 -15.07 -9.84
C SER A 128 -9.66 -15.73 -9.76
N PHE A 129 -10.67 -14.99 -9.29
CA PHE A 129 -12.05 -15.46 -9.23
C PHE A 129 -12.64 -15.75 -10.62
N GLY A 130 -12.23 -15.01 -11.65
CA GLY A 130 -12.61 -15.26 -13.04
C GLY A 130 -11.97 -16.54 -13.60
N ASN A 131 -10.68 -16.75 -13.35
CA ASN A 131 -9.95 -17.90 -13.89
C ASN A 131 -10.38 -19.22 -13.25
N ARG A 132 -10.61 -19.28 -11.93
CA ARG A 132 -11.05 -20.52 -11.26
C ARG A 132 -12.50 -20.90 -11.56
N ARG A 133 -13.39 -19.94 -11.83
CA ARG A 133 -14.76 -20.22 -12.30
C ARG A 133 -14.81 -20.84 -13.70
N ASN A 134 -13.76 -20.64 -14.50
CA ASN A 134 -13.60 -21.26 -15.81
C ASN A 134 -12.80 -22.57 -15.77
N LEU A 135 -12.39 -23.04 -14.58
CA LEU A 135 -11.81 -24.36 -14.44
C LEU A 135 -12.95 -25.39 -14.55
N PRO A 136 -12.89 -26.35 -15.49
CA PRO A 136 -13.87 -27.42 -15.55
C PRO A 136 -13.97 -28.07 -14.17
N GLN A 137 -15.18 -28.19 -13.63
CA GLN A 137 -15.40 -29.03 -12.45
C GLN A 137 -14.86 -30.41 -12.81
N LEU A 138 -13.87 -30.88 -12.06
CA LEU A 138 -13.40 -32.26 -12.14
C LEU A 138 -14.48 -33.14 -11.48
N GLY A 139 -15.58 -33.30 -12.20
CA GLY A 139 -16.71 -34.15 -11.89
C GLY A 139 -16.96 -35.01 -13.12
N ASP A 140 -16.80 -36.31 -12.90
CA ASP A 140 -16.91 -37.44 -13.82
C ASP A 140 -15.71 -37.65 -14.76
N ASP A 141 -15.10 -38.83 -14.61
CA ASP A 141 -13.95 -39.36 -15.34
C ASP A 141 -13.92 -38.95 -16.82
N PRO A 142 -12.89 -38.22 -17.28
CA PRO A 142 -12.54 -38.25 -18.67
C PRO A 142 -11.78 -39.56 -18.93
N ASP A 143 -12.42 -40.47 -19.65
CA ASP A 143 -11.75 -41.54 -20.38
C ASP A 143 -10.74 -40.85 -21.32
N PHE A 144 -9.49 -40.75 -20.86
CA PHE A 144 -8.43 -39.97 -21.49
C PHE A 144 -7.84 -40.79 -22.64
N PRO A 145 -8.07 -40.47 -23.93
CA PRO A 145 -7.11 -40.87 -24.94
C PRO A 145 -5.86 -40.02 -24.72
N VAL A 146 -4.80 -40.64 -24.21
CA VAL A 146 -3.46 -40.05 -24.14
C VAL A 146 -2.94 -39.88 -25.57
N GLU A 147 -3.31 -38.79 -26.22
CA GLU A 147 -2.56 -38.24 -27.34
C GLU A 147 -1.97 -36.92 -26.90
N THR A 148 -0.71 -37.02 -26.49
CA THR A 148 0.18 -35.94 -26.11
C THR A 148 0.31 -34.92 -27.26
N ALA A 149 -0.51 -33.88 -27.24
CA ALA A 149 -0.22 -32.65 -27.97
C ALA A 149 0.89 -31.89 -27.21
N ILE A 150 2.11 -32.42 -27.28
CA ILE A 150 3.31 -31.68 -26.91
C ILE A 150 3.43 -30.60 -27.99
N ASN A 151 3.15 -29.35 -27.62
CA ASN A 151 3.37 -28.22 -28.50
C ASN A 151 4.89 -28.05 -28.69
N GLU A 152 5.43 -28.48 -29.83
CA GLU A 152 6.86 -28.39 -30.17
C GLU A 152 7.40 -26.96 -30.04
N GLU A 153 6.54 -25.96 -30.25
CA GLU A 153 6.88 -24.56 -30.05
C GLU A 153 7.24 -24.28 -28.58
N LEU A 154 6.48 -24.82 -27.62
CA LEU A 154 6.70 -24.62 -26.19
C LEU A 154 7.99 -25.31 -25.69
N LEU A 155 8.37 -26.44 -26.30
CA LEU A 155 9.65 -27.09 -26.05
C LEU A 155 10.83 -26.25 -26.55
N GLY A 156 10.66 -25.51 -27.65
CA GLY A 156 11.66 -24.57 -28.16
C GLY A 156 11.97 -23.46 -27.15
N TYR A 157 10.94 -22.83 -26.59
CA TYR A 157 11.10 -21.78 -25.58
C TYR A 157 11.74 -22.29 -24.28
N LEU A 158 11.39 -23.50 -23.82
CA LEU A 158 12.02 -24.10 -22.63
C LEU A 158 13.49 -24.42 -22.84
N ASN A 159 13.87 -24.87 -24.04
CA ASN A 159 15.26 -25.12 -24.39
C ASN A 159 16.08 -23.82 -24.51
N GLU A 160 15.46 -22.72 -24.96
CA GLU A 160 16.11 -21.41 -25.01
C GLU A 160 16.33 -20.83 -23.61
N LEU A 161 15.36 -20.97 -22.70
CA LEU A 161 15.49 -20.54 -21.29
C LEU A 161 16.54 -21.34 -20.52
N SER A 162 16.67 -22.65 -20.80
CA SER A 162 17.73 -23.51 -20.25
C SER A 162 19.13 -23.10 -20.69
N LEU A 163 19.27 -22.31 -21.76
CA LEU A 163 20.56 -21.88 -22.30
C LEU A 163 21.10 -20.61 -21.62
N PHE A 164 20.29 -19.93 -20.81
CA PHE A 164 20.68 -18.74 -20.05
C PHE A 164 21.08 -19.03 -18.60
N GLU A 165 20.96 -20.28 -18.13
CA GLU A 165 21.21 -20.64 -16.72
C GLU A 165 22.68 -21.04 -16.44
N ASP A 166 23.53 -21.12 -17.47
CA ASP A 166 24.90 -21.65 -17.37
C ASP A 166 26.02 -20.58 -17.40
N GLU A 167 25.70 -19.28 -17.30
CA GLU A 167 26.74 -18.27 -17.07
C GLU A 167 26.96 -18.08 -15.55
N GLU A 168 27.61 -19.08 -14.96
CA GLU A 168 28.16 -19.06 -13.60
C GLU A 168 29.06 -17.82 -13.46
N LEU A 169 28.57 -16.81 -12.73
CA LEU A 169 29.34 -15.63 -12.34
C LEU A 169 30.64 -16.10 -11.69
N LYS A 170 31.77 -15.81 -12.32
CA LYS A 170 33.08 -16.05 -11.73
C LYS A 170 33.19 -15.21 -10.47
N ASP A 171 33.30 -15.87 -9.31
CA ASP A 171 33.65 -15.26 -8.03
C ASP A 171 34.92 -14.39 -8.19
N ASP A 172 34.73 -13.08 -8.15
CA ASP A 172 35.77 -12.08 -7.97
C ASP A 172 36.16 -11.97 -6.48
N GLU A 173 36.63 -13.09 -5.90
CA GLU A 173 37.52 -13.07 -4.74
C GLU A 173 38.98 -13.15 -5.21
N ASP A 174 39.55 -12.00 -5.56
CA ASP A 174 41.00 -11.79 -5.47
C ASP A 174 41.29 -10.40 -4.89
N LEU A 175 41.04 -10.27 -3.59
CA LEU A 175 41.57 -9.18 -2.77
C LEU A 175 43.04 -9.47 -2.48
N GLY A 176 43.89 -9.26 -3.49
CA GLY A 176 45.34 -9.34 -3.43
C GLY A 176 45.98 -8.02 -3.85
N ASP A 177 46.52 -7.30 -2.85
CA ASP A 177 47.47 -6.20 -2.94
C ASP A 177 47.04 -4.88 -3.60
N THR A 178 46.52 -3.98 -2.75
CA THR A 178 46.55 -2.53 -3.00
C THR A 178 47.99 -2.03 -3.07
N GLU A 179 48.59 -2.06 -4.26
CA GLU A 179 49.74 -1.20 -4.58
C GLU A 179 49.24 0.21 -4.94
N ASP A 180 49.87 1.20 -4.28
CA ASP A 180 49.90 2.64 -4.57
C ASP A 180 48.60 3.45 -4.51
N LEU A 181 48.16 3.72 -3.28
CA LEU A 181 47.50 5.00 -2.98
C LEU A 181 48.56 6.11 -2.85
N PRO A 182 48.50 7.20 -3.64
CA PRO A 182 49.38 8.35 -3.44
C PRO A 182 49.06 9.04 -2.10
N LYS A 183 50.11 9.27 -1.30
CA LYS A 183 50.04 10.01 -0.03
C LYS A 183 49.59 11.44 -0.30
N ILE A 184 48.47 11.84 0.31
CA ILE A 184 48.09 13.25 0.39
C ILE A 184 48.96 13.88 1.47
N GLU A 185 50.04 14.53 1.04
CA GLU A 185 50.80 15.46 1.88
C GLU A 185 49.95 16.70 2.18
N ASP A 186 50.01 17.09 3.45
CA ASP A 186 49.53 18.35 4.02
C ASP A 186 49.90 19.55 3.16
N ILE A 187 48.94 20.47 2.92
CA ILE A 187 49.07 21.94 2.77
C ILE A 187 47.62 22.42 2.55
N ASN A 188 46.94 23.19 3.41
CA ASN A 188 47.39 24.46 3.92
C ASN A 188 46.62 24.90 5.18
N LYS A 189 47.39 25.50 6.09
CA LYS A 189 46.97 26.18 7.32
C LYS A 189 46.05 27.37 7.01
N SER A 190 45.02 27.51 7.83
CA SER A 190 44.28 28.77 8.03
C SER A 190 45.21 29.86 8.57
N PRO A 191 45.03 31.12 8.17
CA PRO A 191 45.02 32.25 9.09
C PRO A 191 43.68 32.32 9.84
#